data_AF-A0A355UEX0-F1
#
_entry.id   AF-A0A355UEX0-F1
#
_cell.length_a   1.000
_cell.length_b   1.000
_cell.length_c   1.000
_cell.angle_alpha   90.00
_cell.angle_beta   90.00
_cell.angle_gamma   90.00
#
_symmetry.space_group_name_H-M   'P 1'
#
loop_
_entity.id
_entity.type
_entity.pdbx_description
1 polymer ?
#
loop_
_entity_poly.entity_id
_entity_poly.type
_entity_poly.pdbx_seq_one_letter_code
_entity_poly.pdbx_strand_id
1 'polypeptide(L)'
;KDGEFNKVIYGTSDWVYEEELALVKGYAWNKTSNKLAYYRFDESNVKEYSMQVWGELYPQNYTFKYPKAGEDNSIVDIFVYDLTTQNHKQVDLGQDKNYYLPRIQWSKNENQLIIHKLNRLQNQYDIFSV
;
A
#
# COMPACT_ATOMS: atom_id res chain seq x y z
N LYS A 1 -8.23 -13.94 6.11
CA LYS A 1 -7.53 -14.65 5.01
C LYS A 1 -6.76 -13.59 4.20
N ASP A 2 -5.65 -13.93 3.54
CA ASP A 2 -5.00 -12.96 2.65
C ASP A 2 -5.94 -12.51 1.54
N GLY A 3 -5.92 -11.21 1.22
CA GLY A 3 -6.82 -10.61 0.23
C GLY A 3 -8.29 -10.53 0.67
N GLU A 4 -8.58 -10.67 1.96
CA GLU A 4 -9.95 -10.52 2.47
C GLU A 4 -10.39 -9.05 2.42
N PHE A 5 -11.60 -8.82 1.91
CA PHE A 5 -12.22 -7.51 1.81
C PHE A 5 -12.23 -6.81 3.18
N ASN A 6 -11.93 -5.50 3.20
CA ASN A 6 -11.81 -4.70 4.42
C ASN A 6 -10.79 -5.25 5.44
N LYS A 7 -9.72 -5.93 4.97
CA LYS A 7 -8.63 -6.42 5.84
C LYS A 7 -7.27 -6.32 5.19
N VAL A 8 -7.08 -6.91 4.02
CA VAL A 8 -5.76 -6.98 3.37
C VAL A 8 -5.88 -6.71 1.87
N ILE A 9 -5.09 -5.75 1.38
CA ILE A 9 -5.03 -5.36 -0.02
C ILE A 9 -3.63 -5.63 -0.56
N TYR A 10 -3.54 -6.19 -1.77
CA TYR A 10 -2.28 -6.40 -2.48
C TYR A 10 -2.32 -5.74 -3.86
N GLY A 11 -1.22 -5.09 -4.26
CA GLY A 11 -1.05 -4.59 -5.63
C GLY A 11 -1.91 -3.36 -6.00
N THR A 12 -2.74 -2.87 -5.11
CA THR A 12 -3.46 -1.59 -5.21
C THR A 12 -3.39 -0.87 -3.87
N SER A 13 -3.98 0.32 -3.78
CA SER A 13 -3.97 1.19 -2.61
C SER A 13 -5.19 1.03 -1.70
N ASP A 14 -5.04 1.49 -0.46
CA ASP A 14 -6.16 1.82 0.41
C ASP A 14 -6.70 3.25 0.12
N TRP A 15 -7.76 3.63 0.82
CA TRP A 15 -8.43 4.94 0.63
C TRP A 15 -7.47 6.13 0.75
N VAL A 16 -6.59 6.16 1.77
CA VAL A 16 -5.67 7.29 1.98
C VAL A 16 -4.64 7.38 0.87
N TYR A 17 -4.10 6.25 0.44
CA TYR A 17 -3.07 6.24 -0.59
C TYR A 17 -3.63 6.59 -1.97
N GLU A 18 -4.85 6.16 -2.28
CA GLU A 18 -5.53 6.55 -3.51
C GLU A 18 -5.83 8.05 -3.54
N GLU A 19 -6.54 8.56 -2.53
CA GLU A 19 -7.05 9.94 -2.50
C GLU A 19 -5.96 10.98 -2.21
N GLU A 20 -5.17 10.78 -1.15
CA GLU A 20 -4.27 11.81 -0.61
C GLU A 20 -2.84 11.72 -1.19
N LEU A 21 -2.45 10.53 -1.68
CA LEU A 21 -1.11 10.29 -2.22
C LEU A 21 -1.09 9.98 -3.72
N ALA A 22 -2.25 9.93 -4.38
CA ALA A 22 -2.39 9.63 -5.81
C ALA A 22 -1.68 8.32 -6.21
N LEU A 23 -1.67 7.32 -5.33
CA LEU A 23 -1.16 5.99 -5.62
C LEU A 23 -2.35 5.10 -5.98
N VAL A 24 -2.57 4.87 -7.27
CA VAL A 24 -3.60 3.92 -7.76
C VAL A 24 -2.99 2.56 -8.09
N LYS A 25 -1.77 2.57 -8.65
CA LYS A 25 -1.03 1.36 -9.02
C LYS A 25 -0.08 0.96 -7.90
N GLY A 26 -0.47 -0.03 -7.11
CA GLY A 26 0.31 -0.57 -5.98
C GLY A 26 1.38 -1.61 -6.39
N TYR A 27 1.97 -1.50 -7.58
CA TYR A 27 3.07 -2.37 -8.00
C TYR A 27 3.96 -1.76 -9.09
N ALA A 28 5.18 -2.29 -9.21
CA ALA A 28 6.16 -1.92 -10.22
C ALA A 28 7.00 -3.11 -10.67
N TRP A 29 7.11 -3.30 -11.99
CA TRP A 29 8.02 -4.28 -12.60
C TRP A 29 9.43 -3.73 -12.71
N ASN A 30 10.43 -4.57 -12.48
CA ASN A 30 11.81 -4.22 -12.77
C ASN A 30 12.08 -4.19 -14.28
N LYS A 31 13.26 -3.69 -14.68
CA LYS A 31 13.62 -3.47 -16.08
C LYS A 31 13.54 -4.73 -16.95
N THR A 32 13.83 -5.90 -16.37
CA THR A 32 13.85 -7.19 -17.07
C THR A 32 12.55 -7.98 -16.90
N SER A 33 11.54 -7.42 -16.22
CA SER A 33 10.24 -8.06 -15.96
C SER A 33 10.32 -9.42 -15.26
N ASN A 34 11.40 -9.68 -14.51
CA ASN A 34 11.56 -10.90 -13.71
C ASN A 34 11.32 -10.67 -12.21
N LYS A 35 11.15 -9.42 -11.79
CA LYS A 35 10.81 -9.05 -10.40
C LYS A 35 9.65 -8.05 -10.38
N LEU A 36 8.71 -8.30 -9.46
CA LEU A 36 7.55 -7.45 -9.19
C LEU A 36 7.63 -6.93 -7.76
N ALA A 37 7.83 -5.62 -7.59
CA ALA A 37 7.66 -4.97 -6.30
C ALA A 37 6.20 -4.56 -6.14
N TYR A 38 5.57 -4.83 -4.99
CA TYR A 38 4.17 -4.52 -4.76
C TYR A 38 3.90 -4.17 -3.30
N TYR A 39 2.84 -3.40 -3.10
CA TYR A 39 2.37 -3.03 -1.77
C TYR A 39 1.48 -4.13 -1.18
N ARG A 40 1.57 -4.28 0.13
CA ARG A 40 0.58 -4.92 0.99
C ARG A 40 0.07 -3.89 1.98
N PHE A 41 -1.23 -3.66 1.99
CA PHE A 41 -1.91 -2.87 3.02
C PHE A 41 -2.66 -3.81 3.95
N ASP A 42 -2.38 -3.73 5.25
CA ASP A 42 -3.18 -4.37 6.29
C ASP A 42 -4.04 -3.30 6.97
N GLU A 43 -5.29 -3.22 6.54
CA GLU A 43 -6.28 -2.25 6.99
C GLU A 43 -7.17 -2.82 8.11
N SER A 44 -6.80 -3.97 8.71
CA SER A 44 -7.61 -4.67 9.73
C SER A 44 -7.90 -3.81 10.96
N ASN A 45 -6.98 -2.91 11.32
CA ASN A 45 -7.12 -1.98 12.45
C ASN A 45 -7.77 -0.64 12.05
N VAL A 46 -7.97 -0.41 10.76
CA VAL A 46 -8.61 0.81 10.28
C VAL A 46 -10.11 0.74 10.59
N LYS A 47 -10.64 1.83 11.15
CA LYS A 47 -12.06 1.95 11.46
C LYS A 47 -12.88 2.02 10.17
N GLU A 48 -14.08 1.49 10.25
CA GLU A 48 -15.04 1.48 9.15
C GLU A 48 -15.94 2.71 9.18
N TYR A 49 -16.29 3.17 8.00
CA TYR A 49 -17.33 4.16 7.77
C TYR A 49 -18.40 3.54 6.88
N SER A 50 -19.66 3.77 7.26
CA SER A 50 -20.83 3.28 6.53
C SER A 50 -21.62 4.45 5.98
N MET A 51 -22.06 4.33 4.74
CA MET A 51 -22.95 5.29 4.11
C MET A 51 -23.95 4.60 3.20
N GLN A 52 -25.04 5.28 2.87
CA GLN A 52 -25.97 4.82 1.85
C GLN A 52 -25.46 5.23 0.48
N VAL A 53 -25.33 4.25 -0.41
CA VAL A 53 -25.09 4.49 -1.83
C VAL A 53 -26.43 4.44 -2.55
N TRP A 54 -26.71 5.52 -3.28
CA TRP A 54 -27.92 5.69 -4.06
C TRP A 54 -27.64 5.40 -5.53
N GLY A 55 -28.61 4.83 -6.24
CA GLY A 55 -28.48 4.52 -7.66
C GLY A 55 -29.72 3.81 -8.18
N GLU A 56 -29.95 2.58 -7.73
CA GLU A 56 -31.18 1.83 -8.03
C GLU A 56 -32.39 2.34 -7.21
N LEU A 57 -33.54 1.67 -7.37
CA LEU A 57 -34.82 2.03 -6.73
C LEU A 57 -34.72 2.14 -5.20
N TYR A 58 -33.90 1.30 -4.57
CA TYR A 58 -33.67 1.32 -3.12
C TYR A 58 -32.16 1.45 -2.83
N PRO A 59 -31.75 2.33 -1.89
CA PRO A 59 -30.35 2.50 -1.54
C PRO A 59 -29.78 1.25 -0.87
N GLN A 60 -28.46 1.07 -0.99
CA GLN A 60 -27.72 0.01 -0.32
C GLN A 60 -26.76 0.60 0.71
N ASN A 61 -26.57 -0.12 1.82
CA ASN A 61 -25.52 0.25 2.78
C ASN A 61 -24.17 -0.20 2.23
N TYR A 62 -23.22 0.73 2.16
CA TYR A 62 -21.84 0.48 1.78
C TYR A 62 -20.93 0.82 2.96
N THR A 63 -20.04 -0.11 3.30
CA THR A 63 -19.08 0.04 4.40
C THR A 63 -17.67 -0.19 3.90
N PHE A 64 -16.78 0.76 4.19
CA PHE A 64 -15.38 0.71 3.77
C PHE A 64 -14.46 1.28 4.85
N LYS A 65 -13.15 1.03 4.71
CA LYS A 65 -12.12 1.53 5.63
C LYS A 65 -11.89 3.02 5.44
N TYR A 66 -11.99 3.79 6.52
CA TYR A 66 -11.84 5.25 6.51
C TYR A 66 -11.12 5.75 7.77
N PRO A 67 -9.80 5.96 7.72
CA PRO A 67 -9.04 6.44 8.87
C PRO A 67 -9.23 7.94 9.02
N LYS A 68 -10.01 8.35 10.03
CA LYS A 68 -10.11 9.76 10.42
C LYS A 68 -8.77 10.25 10.96
N ALA A 69 -8.52 11.56 10.85
CA ALA A 69 -7.32 12.17 11.41
C ALA A 69 -7.13 11.79 12.89
N GLY A 70 -5.92 11.30 13.22
CA GLY A 70 -5.57 10.83 14.56
C GLY A 70 -5.81 9.34 14.81
N GLU A 71 -6.51 8.64 13.93
CA GLU A 71 -6.72 7.18 14.00
C GLU A 71 -5.60 6.41 13.30
N ASP A 72 -5.60 5.09 13.49
CA ASP A 72 -4.68 4.17 12.84
C ASP A 72 -4.90 4.14 11.32
N ASN A 73 -3.79 4.16 10.59
CA ASN A 73 -3.78 3.82 9.16
C ASN A 73 -3.49 2.34 8.97
N SER A 74 -3.66 1.88 7.73
CA SER A 74 -3.20 0.58 7.30
C SER A 74 -1.70 0.42 7.58
N ILE A 75 -1.30 -0.76 8.03
CA ILE A 75 0.12 -1.12 8.09
C ILE A 75 0.56 -1.42 6.66
N VAL A 76 1.61 -0.73 6.19
CA VAL A 76 2.05 -0.81 4.80
C VAL A 76 3.41 -1.47 4.72
N ASP A 77 3.46 -2.53 3.92
CA ASP A 77 4.67 -3.29 3.61
C ASP A 77 4.92 -3.33 2.10
N ILE A 78 6.19 -3.49 1.72
CA ILE A 78 6.58 -3.75 0.34
C ILE A 78 7.11 -5.17 0.25
N PHE A 79 6.65 -5.88 -0.76
CA PHE A 79 7.16 -7.19 -1.12
C PHE A 79 7.79 -7.14 -2.51
N VAL A 80 8.81 -7.96 -2.72
CA VAL A 80 9.39 -8.24 -4.04
C VAL A 80 9.16 -9.71 -4.35
N TYR A 81 8.38 -9.99 -5.39
CA TYR A 81 8.22 -11.32 -5.95
C TYR A 81 9.22 -11.52 -7.08
N ASP A 82 10.03 -12.58 -6.99
CA ASP A 82 11.01 -12.98 -7.99
C ASP A 82 10.49 -14.19 -8.77
N LEU A 83 10.30 -14.02 -10.08
CA LEU A 83 9.70 -15.04 -10.95
C LEU A 83 10.64 -16.23 -11.20
N THR A 84 11.95 -16.02 -11.08
CA THR A 84 12.95 -17.07 -11.29
C THR A 84 12.97 -18.03 -10.10
N THR A 85 12.90 -17.50 -8.89
CA THR A 85 12.91 -18.30 -7.65
C THR A 85 11.51 -18.66 -7.15
N GLN A 86 10.47 -18.05 -7.70
CA GLN A 86 9.06 -18.18 -7.27
C GLN A 86 8.84 -17.82 -5.79
N ASN A 87 9.65 -16.89 -5.27
CA ASN A 87 9.60 -16.46 -3.87
C ASN A 87 9.22 -14.98 -3.78
N HIS A 88 8.47 -14.64 -2.74
CA HIS A 88 8.29 -13.26 -2.32
C HIS A 88 9.16 -12.97 -1.09
N LYS A 89 9.79 -11.79 -1.06
CA LYS A 89 10.55 -11.30 0.07
C LYS A 89 9.96 -9.97 0.54
N GLN A 90 9.68 -9.85 1.83
CA GLN A 90 9.33 -8.57 2.44
C GLN A 90 10.57 -7.69 2.52
N VAL A 91 10.43 -6.43 2.14
CA VAL A 91 11.46 -5.40 2.33
C VAL A 91 11.49 -5.01 3.81
N ASP A 92 12.68 -4.96 4.39
CA ASP A 92 12.86 -4.42 5.74
C ASP A 92 12.76 -2.88 5.71
N LEU A 93 11.74 -2.36 6.40
CA LEU A 93 11.45 -0.93 6.50
C LEU A 93 11.65 -0.39 7.92
N GLY A 94 12.23 -1.24 8.80
CA GLY A 94 12.34 -1.00 10.23
C GLY A 94 11.13 -1.48 11.04
N GLN A 95 11.27 -1.39 12.36
CA GLN A 95 10.26 -1.83 13.33
C GLN A 95 9.10 -0.83 13.48
N ASP A 96 9.38 0.47 13.37
CA ASP A 96 8.34 1.50 13.41
C ASP A 96 7.57 1.52 12.09
N LYS A 97 6.28 1.17 12.17
CA LYS A 97 5.34 1.11 11.05
C LYS A 97 4.55 2.40 10.83
N ASN A 98 4.84 3.45 11.59
CA ASN A 98 4.12 4.73 11.53
C ASN A 98 4.68 5.67 10.44
N TYR A 99 4.47 5.28 9.19
CA TYR A 99 4.96 6.00 8.01
C TYR A 99 4.01 5.88 6.84
N TYR A 100 4.29 6.64 5.79
CA TYR A 100 3.72 6.45 4.45
C TYR A 100 4.81 6.04 3.46
N LEU A 101 4.44 5.25 2.47
CA LEU A 101 5.30 4.85 1.37
C LEU A 101 4.71 5.38 0.05
N PRO A 102 4.79 6.69 -0.24
CA PRO A 102 4.07 7.25 -1.38
C PRO A 102 4.48 6.62 -2.72
N ARG A 103 5.75 6.21 -2.89
CA ARG A 103 6.27 5.72 -4.18
C ARG A 103 7.26 4.57 -3.98
N ILE A 104 7.20 3.62 -4.90
CA ILE A 104 8.27 2.65 -5.17
C ILE A 104 8.61 2.72 -6.65
N GLN A 105 9.88 2.57 -6.99
CA GLN A 105 10.34 2.53 -8.38
C GLN A 105 11.62 1.73 -8.51
N TRP A 106 11.76 0.98 -9.59
CA TRP A 106 13.03 0.32 -9.90
C TRP A 106 14.01 1.34 -10.48
N SER A 107 15.26 1.28 -10.05
CA SER A 107 16.32 2.11 -10.61
C SER A 107 16.73 1.62 -12.01
N LYS A 108 17.74 2.27 -12.61
CA LYS A 108 18.39 1.77 -13.84
C LYS A 108 19.12 0.44 -13.62
N ASN A 109 19.53 0.16 -12.37
CA ASN A 109 20.03 -1.14 -11.96
C ASN A 109 18.83 -2.06 -11.67
N GLU A 110 18.74 -3.15 -12.44
CA GLU A 110 17.61 -4.10 -12.46
C GLU A 110 17.30 -4.77 -11.12
N ASN A 111 18.25 -4.75 -10.18
CA ASN A 111 18.15 -5.38 -8.87
C ASN A 111 18.03 -4.39 -7.72
N GLN A 112 17.85 -3.10 -8.01
CA GLN A 112 17.79 -2.04 -7.00
C GLN A 112 16.41 -1.37 -7.04
N LEU A 113 15.66 -1.54 -5.95
CA LEU A 113 14.36 -0.91 -5.75
C LEU A 113 14.55 0.35 -4.92
N ILE A 114 13.99 1.47 -5.37
CA ILE A 114 13.97 2.74 -4.65
C ILE A 114 12.61 2.87 -3.94
N ILE A 115 12.65 3.21 -2.66
CA ILE A 115 11.48 3.42 -1.82
C ILE A 115 11.52 4.83 -1.27
N HIS A 116 10.38 5.51 -1.36
CA HIS A 116 10.17 6.82 -0.78
C HIS A 116 9.36 6.63 0.51
N LYS A 117 9.86 7.18 1.63
CA LYS A 117 9.25 7.04 2.96
C LYS A 117 8.99 8.41 3.56
N LEU A 118 7.77 8.62 4.01
CA LEU A 118 7.31 9.81 4.73
C LEU A 118 7.00 9.42 6.17
N ASN A 119 7.43 10.21 7.14
CA ASN A 119 6.96 10.00 8.51
C ASN A 119 5.47 10.37 8.66
N ARG A 120 4.83 9.97 9.76
CA ARG A 120 3.39 10.23 10.01
C ARG A 120 2.99 11.70 9.92
N LEU A 121 3.86 12.61 10.35
CA LEU A 121 3.65 14.07 10.31
C LEU A 121 3.88 14.67 8.92
N GLN A 122 4.37 13.88 7.96
CA GLN A 122 4.70 14.29 6.60
C GLN A 122 5.67 15.47 6.52
N ASN A 123 6.59 15.58 7.48
CA ASN A 123 7.60 16.64 7.54
C ASN A 123 9.04 16.10 7.41
N GLN A 124 9.20 14.80 7.24
CA GLN A 124 10.46 14.14 6.90
C GLN A 124 10.24 13.19 5.72
N TYR A 125 11.08 13.32 4.69
CA TYR A 125 11.02 12.55 3.46
C TYR A 125 12.36 11.86 3.20
N ASP A 126 12.37 10.54 3.32
CA ASP A 126 13.55 9.71 3.12
C ASP A 126 13.43 8.95 1.79
N ILE A 127 14.55 8.85 1.07
CA ILE A 127 14.67 8.02 -0.14
C ILE A 127 15.82 7.06 0.09
N PHE A 128 15.57 5.77 -0.06
CA PHE A 128 16.60 4.75 0.08
C PHE A 128 16.40 3.64 -0.95
N SER A 129 17.47 2.90 -1.19
CA SER A 129 17.46 1.75 -2.07
C SER A 129 17.57 0.45 -1.28
N VAL A 130 16.89 -0.58 -1.75
CA VAL A 130 16.94 -1.96 -1.25
C VAL A 130 17.24 -2.95 -2.35
#